data_AF-A0A1Z4QY70-F1
#
_entry.id   AF-A0A1Z4QY70-F1
#
_cell.length_a   1.000
_cell.length_b   1.000
_cell.length_c   1.000
_cell.angle_alpha   90.00
_cell.angle_beta   90.00
_cell.angle_gamma   90.00
#
_symmetry.space_group_name_H-M   'P 1'
#
loop_
_entity.id
_entity.type
_entity.pdbx_description
1 polymer ?
#
loop_
_entity_poly.entity_id
_entity_poly.type
_entity_poly.pdbx_seq_one_letter_code
_entity_poly.pdbx_strand_id
1 'polypeptide(L)' 'MTQQVLHPMVKLQRNVQSLVDSQIIKPTDSIWKIALLFGNDWQHWKQELLDFGFTMQDPINELLSVEAWDEED' A
#
# COMPACT_ATOMS: atom_id res chain seq x y z
N MET A 1 9.20 11.02 24.05
CA MET A 1 8.61 9.84 23.37
C MET A 1 7.49 10.36 22.46
N THR A 2 7.85 10.98 21.35
CA THR A 2 6.87 11.38 20.32
C THR A 2 6.51 10.11 19.54
N GLN A 3 5.32 9.57 19.77
CA GLN A 3 4.75 8.59 18.84
C GLN A 3 4.55 9.33 17.53
N GLN A 4 5.54 9.29 16.64
CA GLN A 4 5.31 9.61 15.24
C GLN A 4 4.24 8.64 14.77
N VAL A 5 3.02 9.14 14.63
CA VAL A 5 1.92 8.40 14.03
C VAL A 5 2.41 8.09 12.62
N LEU A 6 2.80 6.84 12.39
CA LEU A 6 3.22 6.40 11.07
C LEU A 6 2.03 6.60 10.14
N HIS A 7 2.24 7.37 9.07
CA HIS A 7 1.23 7.60 8.04
C HIS A 7 0.58 6.26 7.62
N PRO A 8 -0.76 6.19 7.46
CA PRO A 8 -1.44 4.97 7.07
C PRO A 8 -0.82 4.30 5.83
N MET A 9 -0.48 5.08 4.81
CA MET A 9 0.16 4.54 3.60
C MET A 9 1.57 4.00 3.84
N VAL A 10 2.35 4.57 4.77
CA VAL A 10 3.65 4.00 5.14
C VAL A 10 3.47 2.62 5.77
N LYS A 11 2.43 2.44 6.59
CA LYS A 11 2.09 1.13 7.16
C LYS A 11 1.67 0.14 6.06
N LEU A 12 0.83 0.56 5.12
CA LEU A 12 0.42 -0.27 3.98
C LEU A 12 1.64 -0.69 3.14
N GLN A 13 2.48 0.26 2.75
CA GLN A 13 3.66 0.04 1.94
C GLN A 13 4.63 -0.96 2.60
N ARG A 14 4.88 -0.83 3.92
CA ARG A 14 5.72 -1.79 4.68
C ARG A 14 5.13 -3.19 4.71
N ASN A 15 3.81 -3.32 4.86
CA ASN A 15 3.14 -4.61 4.82
C ASN A 15 3.26 -5.25 3.43
N VAL A 16 3.01 -4.47 2.36
CA VAL A 16 3.13 -4.92 0.97
C VAL A 16 4.57 -5.34 0.66
N GLN A 17 5.56 -4.58 1.11
CA GLN A 17 6.97 -4.94 0.97
C GLN A 17 7.27 -6.29 1.64
N SER A 18 6.78 -6.50 2.86
CA SER A 18 6.97 -7.77 3.58
C SER A 18 6.38 -8.97 2.83
N LEU A 19 5.25 -8.77 2.14
CA LEU A 19 4.61 -9.80 1.32
C LEU A 19 5.40 -10.10 0.04
N VAL A 20 6.00 -9.08 -0.58
CA VAL A 20 6.91 -9.24 -1.72
C VAL A 20 8.19 -9.99 -1.30
N ASP A 21 8.80 -9.59 -0.19
CA ASP A 21 10.01 -10.21 0.34
C ASP A 21 9.77 -11.67 0.72
N SER A 22 8.56 -11.98 1.22
CA SER A 22 8.11 -13.34 1.52
C SER A 22 7.65 -14.13 0.28
N GLN A 23 7.79 -13.55 -0.92
CA GLN A 23 7.38 -14.14 -2.21
C GLN A 23 5.90 -14.53 -2.30
N ILE A 24 5.03 -13.94 -1.47
CA ILE A 24 3.57 -14.15 -1.48
C ILE A 24 2.96 -13.45 -2.70
N ILE A 25 3.51 -12.28 -3.04
CA ILE A 25 3.17 -11.47 -4.22
C ILE A 25 4.45 -11.04 -4.92
N LYS A 26 4.32 -10.56 -6.16
CA LYS A 26 5.41 -10.02 -6.97
C LYS A 26 5.22 -8.52 -7.18
N PRO A 27 6.30 -7.74 -7.35
CA PRO A 27 6.19 -6.32 -7.68
C PRO A 27 5.45 -6.04 -9.00
N THR A 28 5.41 -7.02 -9.90
CA THR A 28 4.71 -6.95 -11.19
C THR A 28 3.25 -7.39 -11.11
N ASP A 29 2.80 -7.92 -9.97
CA ASP A 29 1.37 -8.18 -9.78
C ASP A 29 0.64 -6.85 -9.67
N SER A 30 -0.62 -6.82 -10.08
CA SER A 30 -1.48 -5.64 -9.91
C SER A 30 -1.88 -5.44 -8.44
N ILE A 31 -2.05 -4.18 -8.04
CA ILE A 31 -2.46 -3.76 -6.68
C ILE A 31 -3.70 -4.49 -6.19
N TRP A 32 -4.67 -4.83 -7.06
CA TRP A 32 -5.86 -5.58 -6.65
C TRP A 32 -5.55 -6.89 -5.92
N LYS A 33 -4.40 -7.53 -6.18
CA LYS A 33 -4.00 -8.78 -5.52
C LYS A 33 -3.82 -8.61 -4.02
N ILE A 34 -3.48 -7.40 -3.57
CA ILE A 34 -3.40 -7.02 -2.16
C ILE A 34 -4.78 -7.16 -1.48
N ALA A 35 -5.88 -6.92 -2.20
CA ALA A 35 -7.25 -7.07 -1.69
C ALA A 35 -7.53 -8.45 -1.07
N LEU A 36 -6.96 -9.49 -1.69
CA LEU A 36 -7.15 -10.87 -1.27
C LEU A 36 -6.47 -11.17 0.07
N LEU A 37 -5.51 -10.33 0.47
CA LEU A 37 -4.68 -10.52 1.66
C LEU A 37 -5.14 -9.64 2.83
N PHE A 38 -5.72 -8.46 2.55
CA PHE A 38 -6.11 -7.48 3.57
C PHE A 38 -7.57 -7.60 4.03
N GLY A 39 -8.39 -8.42 3.36
CA GLY A 39 -9.74 -8.76 3.82
C GLY A 39 -10.62 -7.53 4.08
N ASN A 40 -11.12 -7.39 5.30
CA ASN A 40 -12.04 -6.29 5.67
C ASN A 40 -11.36 -4.90 5.66
N ASP A 41 -10.06 -4.84 5.95
CA ASP A 41 -9.30 -3.58 5.94
C ASP A 41 -9.07 -3.06 4.52
N TRP A 42 -9.22 -3.94 3.52
CA TRP A 42 -9.00 -3.58 2.12
C TRP A 42 -9.89 -2.44 1.65
N GLN A 43 -11.14 -2.37 2.11
CA GLN A 43 -12.06 -1.33 1.66
C GLN A 43 -11.54 0.06 2.02
N HIS A 44 -10.96 0.22 3.21
CA HIS A 44 -10.31 1.46 3.62
C HIS A 44 -9.09 1.75 2.74
N TRP A 45 -8.16 0.79 2.63
CA TRP A 45 -6.94 0.97 1.83
C TRP A 45 -7.21 1.25 0.35
N LYS A 46 -8.26 0.65 -0.21
CA LYS A 46 -8.68 0.92 -1.59
C LYS A 46 -9.08 2.38 -1.77
N GLN A 47 -9.80 2.98 -0.81
CA GLN A 47 -10.17 4.39 -0.90
C GLN A 47 -8.95 5.29 -0.82
N GLU A 48 -8.05 5.05 0.15
CA GLU A 48 -6.81 5.80 0.27
C GLU A 48 -5.97 5.70 -1.02
N LEU A 49 -5.76 4.49 -1.55
CA LEU A 49 -5.02 4.28 -2.79
C LEU A 49 -5.64 5.06 -3.98
N LEU A 50 -6.96 5.08 -4.09
CA LEU A 50 -7.66 5.84 -5.12
C LEU A 50 -7.51 7.36 -4.92
N ASP A 51 -7.49 7.82 -3.67
CA ASP A 51 -7.29 9.23 -3.32
C ASP A 51 -5.89 9.73 -3.72
N PHE A 52 -4.87 8.89 -3.50
CA PHE A 52 -3.50 9.10 -3.99
C PHE A 52 -3.33 8.85 -5.51
N GLY A 53 -4.41 8.55 -6.23
CA GLY A 53 -4.41 8.41 -7.69
C GLY A 53 -4.01 7.04 -8.24
N PHE A 54 -3.81 6.04 -7.38
CA PHE A 54 -3.56 4.66 -7.82
C PHE A 54 -4.82 4.00 -8.38
N THR A 55 -4.63 3.14 -9.36
CA THR A 55 -5.63 2.21 -9.86
C THR A 55 -5.35 0.80 -9.34
N MET A 56 -6.38 -0.05 -9.33
CA MET A 56 -6.23 -1.45 -8.91
C MET A 56 -5.45 -2.29 -9.94
N GLN A 57 -5.24 -1.76 -11.14
CA GLN A 57 -4.49 -2.43 -12.22
C GLN A 57 -3.00 -2.11 -12.14
N ASP A 58 -2.65 -0.99 -11.50
CA ASP A 58 -1.27 -0.54 -11.36
C ASP A 58 -0.42 -1.63 -10.72
N PRO A 59 0.84 -1.77 -11.16
CA PRO A 59 1.74 -2.74 -10.59
C PRO A 59 2.09 -2.36 -9.13
N ILE A 60 2.30 -3.36 -8.30
CA ILE A 60 2.68 -3.19 -6.90
C ILE A 60 4.00 -2.40 -6.77
N ASN A 61 4.89 -2.46 -7.75
CA ASN A 61 6.13 -1.68 -7.74
C ASN A 61 5.89 -0.16 -7.72
N GLU A 62 4.80 0.36 -8.29
CA GLU A 62 4.49 1.79 -8.27
C GLU A 62 4.16 2.23 -6.84
N LEU A 63 3.37 1.45 -6.12
CA LEU A 63 3.09 1.66 -4.70
C LEU A 63 4.37 1.59 -3.84
N LEU A 64 5.28 0.67 -4.14
CA LEU A 64 6.55 0.51 -3.42
C LEU A 64 7.59 1.58 -3.78
N SER A 65 7.44 2.25 -4.92
CA SER A 65 8.37 3.29 -5.37
C SER A 65 8.06 4.67 -4.77
N VAL A 66 6.94 4.83 -4.06
CA VAL A 66 6.60 6.08 -3.37
C VAL A 66 7.60 6.33 -2.23
N GLU A 67 8.41 7.38 -2.35
CA GLU A 67 9.45 7.71 -1.37
C GLU A 67 8.90 8.42 -0.12
N ALA A 68 7.85 9.21 -0.29
CA ALA A 68 7.20 9.95 0.79
C ALA A 68 5.70 10.04 0.53
N TRP A 69 4.93 9.92 1.62
CA TRP A 69 3.50 10.19 1.63
C TRP A 69 3.33 11.52 2.33
N ASP A 70 3.23 12.60 1.55
CA ASP A 70 2.92 13.91 2.11
C ASP A 70 1.42 13.92 2.47
N GLU A 71 1.10 14.12 3.75
CA GLU A 71 -0.24 14.57 4.14
C GLU A 71 -0.32 16.05 3.79
N GLU A 72 -1.28 16.46 2.96
CA GLU A 72 -1.73 17.85 2.97
C GLU A 72 -2.40 18.08 4.35
N ASP A 73 -1.64 18.65 5.30
CA ASP A 73 -2.11 19.10 6.63
C ASP A 73 -3.38 19.97 6.58
#